data_AF-A0A6P1KHF9-F1
#
_entry.id   AF-A0A6P1KHF9-F1
#
_cell.length_a   1.000
_cell.length_b   1.000
_cell.length_c   1.000
_cell.angle_alpha   90.00
_cell.angle_beta   90.00
_cell.angle_gamma   90.00
#
_symmetry.space_group_name_H-M   'P 1'
#
loop_
_entity.id
_entity.type
_entity.pdbx_description
1 polymer ?
#
loop_
_entity_poly.entity_id
_entity_poly.type
_entity_poly.pdbx_seq_one_letter_code
_entity_poly.pdbx_strand_id
1 'polypeptide(L)'
;MSKTFSKFNEPISPDNVAGSDIEYDSRFLELQRLSEGKPEQQYGDVIIEAQEPDWSAMEKLGSQLLSETKDVNVFCLYTQTITAKYGLEGFKVGCEIIAENLEKYWEAVYPKLVDEDGEPDAYYRINALSLLLSESGIIKQVNNAYLLTNGLSNTRITVRQALAILQDSQAVDYPGGKERLILDIRVSKDANKPELLALQDALEQLNHIEAIYNQQLPNEQVPSFENIKKPIATILSYVDNQPKTVVEETPETPLTSPNQAPSSILVPPTSIDSNAWRNTQLSNRKDVELVLEKVCLYFEEFEPSHPAPLFIRRIQRLMNMDFYDIIKDMTPNSLDTLDILIGPRDNHDTADDNSQE
;
A
#
# COMPACT_ATOMS: atom_id res chain seq x y z
N MET A 1 15.37 3.35 9.98
CA MET A 1 15.63 4.44 9.02
C MET A 1 15.85 5.78 9.73
N SER A 2 14.89 6.27 10.52
CA SER A 2 14.91 7.57 11.22
C SER A 2 16.26 8.04 11.83
N LYS A 3 16.96 7.20 12.62
CA LYS A 3 18.25 7.60 13.24
C LYS A 3 19.38 7.94 12.26
N THR A 4 19.37 7.40 11.05
CA THR A 4 20.43 7.66 10.05
C THR A 4 20.27 9.03 9.40
N PHE A 5 19.01 9.48 9.27
CA PHE A 5 18.65 10.72 8.59
C PHE A 5 18.47 11.90 9.56
N SER A 6 18.23 11.65 10.85
CA SER A 6 18.05 12.68 11.87
C SER A 6 19.23 13.66 11.99
N LYS A 7 20.46 13.23 11.63
CA LYS A 7 21.65 14.09 11.59
C LYS A 7 21.49 15.27 10.61
N PHE A 8 20.65 15.14 9.59
CA PHE A 8 20.39 16.21 8.63
C PHE A 8 19.50 17.32 9.20
N ASN A 9 18.94 17.13 10.40
CA ASN A 9 18.14 18.13 11.10
C ASN A 9 18.95 18.90 12.16
N GLU A 10 20.20 18.52 12.38
CA GLU A 10 21.16 19.24 13.24
C GLU A 10 21.76 20.42 12.48
N PRO A 11 22.15 21.52 13.16
CA PRO A 11 22.82 22.64 12.48
C PRO A 11 24.14 22.18 11.89
N ILE A 12 24.56 22.74 10.75
CA ILE A 12 25.85 22.38 10.11
C ILE A 12 27.02 22.66 11.05
N SER A 13 26.98 23.78 11.75
CA SER A 13 27.92 24.13 12.82
C SER A 13 27.26 25.10 13.82
N PRO A 14 27.83 25.30 15.03
CA PRO A 14 27.29 26.24 16.01
C PRO A 14 27.20 27.69 15.52
N ASP A 15 28.17 28.12 14.71
CA ASP A 15 28.29 29.50 14.22
C ASP A 15 27.70 29.71 12.82
N ASN A 16 27.46 28.62 12.09
CA ASN A 16 26.82 28.63 10.78
C ASN A 16 25.85 27.46 10.67
N VAL A 17 24.59 27.70 11.04
CA VAL A 17 23.55 26.66 11.12
C VAL A 17 23.14 26.11 9.75
N ALA A 18 23.19 26.95 8.70
CA ALA A 18 22.78 26.60 7.35
C ALA A 18 23.93 26.16 6.44
N GLY A 19 25.17 26.42 6.84
CA GLY A 19 26.34 26.05 6.04
C GLY A 19 26.54 26.96 4.83
N SER A 20 26.86 26.37 3.68
CA SER A 20 27.23 27.11 2.48
C SER A 20 26.09 27.20 1.46
N ASP A 21 26.09 28.28 0.68
CA ASP A 21 25.30 28.37 -0.54
C ASP A 21 25.89 27.45 -1.61
N ILE A 22 25.05 26.66 -2.26
CA ILE A 22 25.43 25.59 -3.18
C ILE A 22 24.99 25.84 -4.62
N GLU A 23 24.44 27.01 -4.94
CA GLU A 23 23.91 27.35 -6.27
C GLU A 23 24.86 26.97 -7.42
N TYR A 24 26.16 27.22 -7.24
CA TYR A 24 27.21 26.92 -8.23
C TYR A 24 28.09 25.71 -7.88
N ASP A 25 27.74 24.93 -6.86
CA ASP A 25 28.49 23.73 -6.48
C ASP A 25 28.35 22.65 -7.57
N SER A 26 29.48 22.19 -8.11
CA SER A 26 29.51 21.14 -9.13
C SER A 26 28.75 19.87 -8.77
N ARG A 27 28.69 19.50 -7.48
CA ARG A 27 27.95 18.35 -6.98
C ARG A 27 26.45 18.58 -7.03
N PHE A 28 26.01 19.81 -6.77
CA PHE A 28 24.60 20.19 -6.87
C PHE A 28 24.14 20.20 -8.32
N LEU A 29 24.92 20.80 -9.22
CA LEU A 29 24.64 20.78 -10.66
C LEU A 29 24.59 19.35 -11.21
N GLU A 30 25.48 18.47 -10.75
CA GLU A 30 25.45 17.05 -11.11
C GLU A 30 24.23 16.33 -10.52
N LEU A 31 23.83 16.64 -9.28
CA LEU A 31 22.62 16.08 -8.66
C LEU A 31 21.36 16.48 -9.45
N GLN A 32 21.26 17.74 -9.89
CA GLN A 32 20.19 18.22 -10.76
C GLN A 32 20.18 17.45 -12.09
N ARG A 33 21.33 17.36 -12.76
CA ARG A 33 21.47 16.61 -14.03
C ARG A 33 21.07 15.15 -13.90
N LEU A 34 21.45 14.49 -12.80
CA LEU A 34 21.07 13.09 -12.55
C LEU A 34 19.56 12.95 -12.36
N SER A 35 18.93 13.92 -11.70
CA SER A 35 17.48 13.89 -11.39
C SER A 35 16.57 13.92 -12.63
N GLU A 36 17.06 14.50 -13.74
CA GLU A 36 16.35 14.54 -15.01
C GLU A 36 16.23 13.16 -15.68
N GLY A 37 17.11 12.21 -15.31
CA GLY A 37 17.20 10.90 -15.95
C GLY A 37 17.57 11.01 -17.43
N LYS A 38 17.22 10.01 -18.23
CA LYS A 38 17.27 10.12 -19.70
C LYS A 38 15.90 9.79 -20.28
N PRO A 39 15.26 10.70 -21.03
CA PRO A 39 14.00 10.41 -21.68
C PRO A 39 14.19 9.35 -22.78
N GLU A 40 13.07 8.75 -23.20
CA GLU A 40 13.06 7.90 -24.39
C GLU A 40 13.54 8.69 -25.62
N GLN A 41 14.39 8.08 -26.45
CA GLN A 41 14.90 8.70 -27.67
C GLN A 41 14.61 7.80 -28.87
N GLN A 42 13.97 8.35 -29.89
CA GLN A 42 13.73 7.65 -31.15
C GLN A 42 14.70 8.15 -32.23
N TYR A 43 15.57 7.28 -32.71
CA TYR A 43 16.46 7.52 -33.85
C TYR A 43 16.04 6.65 -35.03
N GLY A 44 15.22 7.21 -35.93
CA GLY A 44 14.62 6.46 -37.03
C GLY A 44 13.70 5.36 -36.48
N ASP A 45 14.08 4.10 -36.70
CA ASP A 45 13.35 2.92 -36.22
C ASP A 45 13.84 2.41 -34.85
N VAL A 46 14.89 3.01 -34.28
CA VAL A 46 15.46 2.59 -32.98
C VAL A 46 14.84 3.42 -31.86
N ILE A 47 14.12 2.76 -30.95
CA ILE A 47 13.62 3.36 -29.70
C ILE A 47 14.59 3.00 -28.58
N ILE A 48 15.22 4.02 -27.98
CA ILE A 48 16.03 3.91 -26.78
C ILE A 48 15.11 4.21 -25.60
N GLU A 49 14.78 3.20 -24.80
CA GLU A 49 13.91 3.36 -23.62
C GLU A 49 14.48 4.37 -22.63
N ALA A 50 13.57 5.05 -21.91
CA ALA A 50 13.95 5.96 -20.85
C ALA A 50 14.78 5.26 -19.77
N GLN A 51 15.86 5.90 -19.33
CA GLN A 51 16.68 5.42 -18.22
C GLN A 51 16.32 6.20 -16.97
N GLU A 52 15.94 5.48 -15.91
CA GLU A 52 15.76 6.06 -14.58
C GLU A 52 17.08 6.71 -14.09
N PRO A 53 16.98 7.74 -13.24
CA PRO A 53 18.14 8.32 -12.55
C PRO A 53 19.00 7.28 -11.83
N ASP A 54 20.31 7.55 -11.74
CA ASP A 54 21.19 6.78 -10.85
C ASP A 54 20.93 7.19 -9.39
N TRP A 55 19.93 6.54 -8.78
CA TRP A 55 19.52 6.82 -7.41
C TRP A 55 20.64 6.63 -6.38
N SER A 56 21.60 5.75 -6.64
CA SER A 56 22.72 5.53 -5.72
C SER A 56 23.75 6.65 -5.80
N ALA A 57 24.03 7.15 -7.00
CA ALA A 57 24.84 8.36 -7.18
C ALA A 57 24.15 9.59 -6.57
N MET A 58 22.85 9.76 -6.81
CA MET A 58 22.07 10.86 -6.23
C MET A 58 22.05 10.82 -4.70
N GLU A 59 21.89 9.64 -4.08
CA GLU A 59 21.84 9.55 -2.62
C GLU A 59 23.19 9.91 -2.01
N LYS A 60 24.28 9.47 -2.64
CA LYS A 60 25.63 9.81 -2.21
C LYS A 60 25.88 11.31 -2.30
N LEU A 61 25.57 11.94 -3.43
CA LEU A 61 25.76 13.38 -3.64
C LEU A 61 24.86 14.19 -2.70
N GLY A 62 23.57 13.86 -2.63
CA GLY A 62 22.62 14.53 -1.74
C GLY A 62 23.03 14.42 -0.27
N SER A 63 23.49 13.24 0.18
CA SER A 63 23.97 13.07 1.56
C SER A 63 25.22 13.89 1.87
N GLN A 64 26.11 14.10 0.89
CA GLN A 64 27.28 14.97 1.03
C GLN A 64 26.85 16.43 1.13
N LEU A 65 25.97 16.89 0.22
CA LEU A 65 25.45 18.25 0.23
C LEU A 65 24.70 18.57 1.53
N LEU A 66 23.82 17.68 2.00
CA LEU A 66 23.08 17.85 3.26
C LEU A 66 23.95 17.90 4.52
N SER A 67 25.22 17.49 4.43
CA SER A 67 26.19 17.64 5.52
C SER A 67 26.90 19.00 5.52
N GLU A 68 26.74 19.79 4.46
CA GLU A 68 27.42 21.07 4.25
C GLU A 68 26.46 22.23 4.05
N THR A 69 25.19 21.96 3.73
CA THR A 69 24.18 22.98 3.45
C THR A 69 22.78 22.60 3.97
N LYS A 70 21.99 23.61 4.31
CA LYS A 70 20.54 23.54 4.50
C LYS A 70 19.87 24.26 3.34
N ASP A 71 19.62 23.53 2.27
CA ASP A 71 19.07 24.06 1.03
C ASP A 71 17.80 23.31 0.60
N VAL A 72 16.73 24.06 0.29
CA VAL A 72 15.42 23.51 -0.10
C VAL A 72 15.50 22.67 -1.37
N ASN A 73 16.28 23.07 -2.37
CA ASN A 73 16.45 22.29 -3.59
C ASN A 73 17.12 20.94 -3.29
N VAL A 74 18.16 20.95 -2.45
CA VAL A 74 18.84 19.73 -2.02
C VAL A 74 17.89 18.84 -1.20
N PHE A 75 17.11 19.41 -0.28
CA PHE A 75 16.11 18.65 0.48
C PHE A 75 15.09 17.98 -0.46
N CYS A 76 14.59 18.70 -1.47
CA CYS A 76 13.63 18.18 -2.44
C CYS A 76 14.25 17.04 -3.28
N LEU A 77 15.41 17.26 -3.91
CA LEU A 77 16.08 16.23 -4.72
C LEU A 77 16.46 15.00 -3.90
N TYR A 78 16.87 15.19 -2.65
CA TYR A 78 17.15 14.10 -1.74
C TYR A 78 15.89 13.32 -1.38
N THR A 79 14.78 14.01 -1.12
CA THR A 79 13.46 13.40 -0.86
C THR A 79 13.03 12.52 -2.03
N GLN A 80 13.20 12.98 -3.27
CA GLN A 80 12.95 12.17 -4.47
C GLN A 80 13.79 10.90 -4.47
N THR A 81 15.08 11.06 -4.19
CA THR A 81 16.05 9.97 -4.22
C THR A 81 15.71 8.88 -3.21
N ILE A 82 15.47 9.27 -1.95
CA ILE A 82 15.15 8.30 -0.89
C ILE A 82 13.76 7.72 -1.05
N THR A 83 12.81 8.44 -1.67
CA THR A 83 11.50 7.87 -2.05
C THR A 83 11.67 6.78 -3.09
N ALA A 84 12.49 6.99 -4.12
CA ALA A 84 12.74 5.99 -5.15
C ALA A 84 13.44 4.74 -4.58
N LYS A 85 14.36 4.91 -3.62
CA LYS A 85 15.11 3.79 -3.03
C LYS A 85 14.38 3.05 -1.93
N TYR A 86 13.61 3.76 -1.12
CA TYR A 86 13.07 3.26 0.14
C TYR A 86 11.54 3.38 0.23
N GLY A 87 10.88 3.74 -0.87
CA GLY A 87 9.43 3.84 -0.95
C GLY A 87 8.87 4.91 -0.01
N LEU A 88 7.69 4.62 0.56
CA LEU A 88 6.94 5.58 1.37
C LEU A 88 7.65 5.96 2.67
N GLU A 89 8.44 5.05 3.26
CA GLU A 89 9.27 5.40 4.42
C GLU A 89 10.33 6.45 4.05
N GLY A 90 10.93 6.34 2.86
CA GLY A 90 11.84 7.36 2.34
C GLY A 90 11.14 8.70 2.12
N PHE A 91 9.93 8.66 1.53
CA PHE A 91 9.13 9.86 1.31
C PHE A 91 8.81 10.60 2.62
N LYS A 92 8.30 9.87 3.62
CA LYS A 92 8.07 10.37 4.97
C LYS A 92 9.32 11.08 5.51
N VAL A 93 10.46 10.39 5.52
CA VAL A 93 11.71 10.93 6.08
C VAL A 93 12.14 12.21 5.35
N GLY A 94 11.97 12.27 4.03
CA GLY A 94 12.28 13.47 3.26
C GLY A 94 11.40 14.67 3.65
N CYS A 95 10.09 14.44 3.77
CA CYS A 95 9.16 15.47 4.25
C CYS A 95 9.50 15.94 5.68
N GLU A 96 9.85 15.03 6.59
CA GLU A 96 10.31 15.38 7.95
C GLU A 96 11.57 16.25 7.93
N ILE A 97 12.57 15.93 7.10
CA ILE A 97 13.79 16.73 6.96
C ILE A 97 13.46 18.16 6.50
N ILE A 98 12.61 18.28 5.47
CA ILE A 98 12.21 19.59 4.95
C ILE A 98 11.49 20.40 6.03
N ALA A 99 10.47 19.81 6.65
CA ALA A 99 9.65 20.48 7.65
C ALA A 99 10.46 20.93 8.86
N GLU A 100 11.29 20.04 9.44
CA GLU A 100 12.10 20.37 10.61
C GLU A 100 13.15 21.44 10.32
N ASN A 101 13.81 21.42 9.16
CA ASN A 101 14.82 22.42 8.82
C ASN A 101 14.19 23.78 8.53
N LEU A 102 13.04 23.82 7.85
CA LEU A 102 12.30 25.06 7.63
C LEU A 102 11.79 25.66 8.94
N GLU A 103 11.29 24.84 9.86
CA GLU A 103 10.80 25.29 11.16
C GLU A 103 11.94 25.86 12.04
N LYS A 104 13.07 25.16 12.12
CA LYS A 104 14.18 25.55 13.00
C LYS A 104 15.07 26.65 12.42
N TYR A 105 15.24 26.68 11.10
CA TYR A 105 16.30 27.45 10.44
C TYR A 105 15.79 28.35 9.32
N TRP A 106 14.51 28.72 9.33
CA TRP A 106 13.85 29.53 8.28
C TRP A 106 14.71 30.66 7.71
N GLU A 107 15.27 31.52 8.56
CA GLU A 107 16.07 32.69 8.12
C GLU A 107 17.39 32.28 7.44
N ALA A 108 17.95 31.15 7.85
CA ALA A 108 19.28 30.71 7.44
C ALA A 108 19.25 29.81 6.19
N VAL A 109 18.17 29.06 5.95
CA VAL A 109 18.03 28.11 4.84
C VAL A 109 18.23 28.78 3.47
N TYR A 110 18.81 28.03 2.52
CA TYR A 110 18.96 28.42 1.13
C TYR A 110 17.82 27.86 0.24
N PRO A 111 17.45 28.52 -0.86
CA PRO A 111 17.85 29.87 -1.28
C PRO A 111 17.43 30.95 -0.27
N LYS A 112 18.10 32.11 -0.28
CA LYS A 112 17.76 33.23 0.59
C LYS A 112 16.45 33.89 0.14
N LEU A 113 15.84 34.68 1.04
CA LEU A 113 14.64 35.50 0.76
C LEU A 113 15.00 36.88 0.22
N VAL A 114 16.20 37.02 -0.35
CA VAL A 114 16.70 38.24 -0.97
C VAL A 114 17.35 37.88 -2.30
N ASP A 115 17.31 38.82 -3.24
CA ASP A 115 18.01 38.72 -4.52
C ASP A 115 19.51 39.05 -4.40
N GLU A 116 20.21 39.09 -5.54
CA GLU A 116 21.64 39.40 -5.62
C GLU A 116 22.00 40.82 -5.12
N ASP A 117 21.05 41.76 -5.21
CA ASP A 117 21.21 43.15 -4.76
C ASP A 117 20.81 43.31 -3.27
N GLY A 118 20.26 42.26 -2.65
CA GLY A 118 19.82 42.23 -1.26
C GLY A 118 18.38 42.71 -1.05
N GLU A 119 17.61 42.90 -2.13
CA GLU A 119 16.21 43.27 -2.06
C GLU A 119 15.34 42.05 -1.74
N PRO A 120 14.22 42.19 -0.99
CA PRO A 120 13.36 41.07 -0.63
C PRO A 120 12.79 40.35 -1.87
N ASP A 121 13.14 39.08 -2.01
CA ASP A 121 12.58 38.18 -3.04
C ASP A 121 12.37 36.78 -2.46
N ALA A 122 11.11 36.46 -2.16
CA ALA A 122 10.73 35.15 -1.63
C ALA A 122 10.62 34.07 -2.73
N TYR A 123 10.57 34.46 -4.01
CA TYR A 123 10.27 33.56 -5.11
C TYR A 123 11.39 32.55 -5.36
N TYR A 124 12.65 32.88 -5.07
CA TYR A 124 13.75 31.91 -5.13
C TYR A 124 13.48 30.69 -4.26
N ARG A 125 13.09 30.91 -2.99
CA ARG A 125 12.81 29.82 -2.04
C ARG A 125 11.45 29.18 -2.29
N ILE A 126 10.45 29.93 -2.71
CA ILE A 126 9.14 29.38 -3.09
C ILE A 126 9.28 28.43 -4.29
N ASN A 127 10.02 28.84 -5.32
CA ASN A 127 10.20 28.05 -6.54
C ASN A 127 11.01 26.77 -6.29
N ALA A 128 11.89 26.74 -5.29
CA ALA A 128 12.60 25.52 -4.89
C ALA A 128 11.64 24.37 -4.50
N LEU A 129 10.45 24.69 -3.95
CA LEU A 129 9.43 23.69 -3.63
C LEU A 129 8.80 23.03 -4.86
N SER A 130 8.93 23.63 -6.05
CA SER A 130 8.38 23.05 -7.29
C SER A 130 8.94 21.66 -7.59
N LEU A 131 10.14 21.34 -7.09
CA LEU A 131 10.76 20.03 -7.19
C LEU A 131 9.96 18.94 -6.45
N LEU A 132 9.25 19.27 -5.37
CA LEU A 132 8.30 18.37 -4.69
C LEU A 132 7.02 18.14 -5.49
N LEU A 133 6.68 19.06 -6.39
CA LEU A 133 5.48 19.04 -7.22
C LEU A 133 5.72 18.42 -8.60
N SER A 134 6.94 17.96 -8.90
CA SER A 134 7.29 17.41 -10.21
C SER A 134 6.56 16.08 -10.47
N GLU A 135 5.77 16.03 -11.55
CA GLU A 135 5.06 14.84 -11.99
C GLU A 135 6.01 13.71 -12.39
N SER A 136 7.10 14.02 -13.09
CA SER A 136 8.14 13.05 -13.48
C SER A 136 9.10 12.73 -12.34
N GLY A 137 9.13 13.56 -11.30
CA GLY A 137 9.94 13.40 -10.09
C GLY A 137 9.18 12.72 -8.96
N ILE A 138 9.04 13.43 -7.83
CA ILE A 138 8.54 12.88 -6.56
C ILE A 138 7.14 12.27 -6.69
N ILE A 139 6.23 12.89 -7.43
CA ILE A 139 4.86 12.39 -7.58
C ILE A 139 4.87 11.01 -8.26
N LYS A 140 5.66 10.82 -9.33
CA LYS A 140 5.85 9.50 -9.96
C LYS A 140 6.39 8.48 -8.96
N GLN A 141 7.38 8.84 -8.14
CA GLN A 141 7.98 7.92 -7.19
C GLN A 141 6.99 7.49 -6.10
N VAL A 142 6.22 8.42 -5.54
CA VAL A 142 5.17 8.10 -4.55
C VAL A 142 4.07 7.23 -5.17
N ASN A 143 3.63 7.54 -6.39
CA ASN A 143 2.60 6.76 -7.10
C ASN A 143 3.04 5.30 -7.39
N ASN A 144 4.32 5.09 -7.67
CA ASN A 144 4.88 3.77 -7.95
C ASN A 144 5.37 3.03 -6.70
N ALA A 145 5.42 3.70 -5.54
CA ALA A 145 5.85 3.08 -4.30
C ALA A 145 4.87 1.98 -3.85
N TYR A 146 5.44 0.91 -3.28
CA TYR A 146 4.67 -0.16 -2.65
C TYR A 146 3.82 0.37 -1.51
N LEU A 147 2.55 -0.01 -1.49
CA LEU A 147 1.60 0.36 -0.44
C LEU A 147 1.31 -0.82 0.49
N LEU A 148 0.78 -1.91 -0.08
CA LEU A 148 0.35 -3.07 0.69
C LEU A 148 0.29 -4.32 -0.19
N THR A 149 0.02 -5.46 0.43
CA THR A 149 -0.15 -6.74 -0.24
C THR A 149 -1.61 -7.20 -0.08
N ASN A 150 -2.22 -7.65 -1.18
CA ASN A 150 -3.54 -8.27 -1.15
C ASN A 150 -3.50 -9.53 -0.30
N GLY A 151 -4.34 -9.63 0.73
CA GLY A 151 -4.29 -10.78 1.64
C GLY A 151 -4.96 -12.06 1.13
N LEU A 152 -5.57 -12.08 -0.07
CA LEU A 152 -6.04 -13.30 -0.75
C LEU A 152 -5.00 -13.84 -1.73
N SER A 153 -4.47 -12.97 -2.60
CA SER A 153 -3.59 -13.37 -3.70
C SER A 153 -2.11 -13.19 -3.40
N ASN A 154 -1.75 -12.55 -2.29
CA ASN A 154 -0.39 -12.12 -1.96
C ASN A 154 0.24 -11.20 -3.03
N THR A 155 -0.57 -10.52 -3.85
CA THR A 155 -0.07 -9.58 -4.85
C THR A 155 0.23 -8.23 -4.22
N ARG A 156 1.44 -7.72 -4.46
CA ARG A 156 1.86 -6.39 -4.03
C ARG A 156 1.18 -5.34 -4.92
N ILE A 157 0.70 -4.26 -4.31
CA ILE A 157 0.14 -3.13 -5.05
C ILE A 157 0.84 -1.82 -4.70
N THR A 158 0.83 -0.88 -5.64
CA THR A 158 1.36 0.46 -5.46
C THR A 158 0.27 1.45 -5.05
N VAL A 159 0.67 2.65 -4.62
CA VAL A 159 -0.24 3.78 -4.34
C VAL A 159 -1.15 4.06 -5.54
N ARG A 160 -0.60 4.14 -6.76
CA ARG A 160 -1.37 4.36 -7.99
C ARG A 160 -2.42 3.29 -8.24
N GLN A 161 -2.07 2.01 -8.04
CA GLN A 161 -3.02 0.91 -8.23
C GLN A 161 -4.14 0.95 -7.19
N ALA A 162 -3.81 1.23 -5.93
CA ALA A 162 -4.80 1.38 -4.88
C ALA A 162 -5.78 2.51 -5.21
N LEU A 163 -5.29 3.66 -5.68
CA LEU A 163 -6.14 4.79 -6.09
C LEU A 163 -7.06 4.45 -7.26
N ALA A 164 -6.54 3.77 -8.28
CA ALA A 164 -7.33 3.33 -9.43
C ALA A 164 -8.51 2.44 -9.01
N ILE A 165 -8.26 1.49 -8.09
CA ILE A 165 -9.29 0.60 -7.53
C ILE A 165 -10.29 1.40 -6.67
N LEU A 166 -9.82 2.32 -5.81
CA LEU A 166 -10.70 3.10 -4.92
C LEU A 166 -11.60 4.10 -5.68
N GLN A 167 -11.16 4.57 -6.85
CA GLN A 167 -11.88 5.53 -7.69
C GLN A 167 -12.71 4.85 -8.79
N ASP A 168 -12.85 3.52 -8.76
CA ASP A 168 -13.56 2.73 -9.78
C ASP A 168 -13.08 3.05 -11.21
N SER A 169 -11.82 3.46 -11.32
CA SER A 169 -11.19 3.97 -12.52
C SER A 169 -10.33 2.85 -13.12
N GLN A 170 -10.92 2.10 -14.06
CA GLN A 170 -10.30 1.01 -14.85
C GLN A 170 -10.15 -0.36 -14.17
N ALA A 171 -10.11 -1.38 -15.04
CA ALA A 171 -10.08 -2.83 -14.79
C ALA A 171 -8.76 -3.34 -14.17
N VAL A 172 -8.35 -2.79 -13.02
CA VAL A 172 -7.37 -3.47 -12.18
C VAL A 172 -8.09 -4.63 -11.51
N ASP A 173 -7.86 -5.85 -12.01
CA ASP A 173 -8.36 -7.07 -11.38
C ASP A 173 -7.66 -7.25 -10.04
N TYR A 174 -8.23 -6.66 -9.01
CA TYR A 174 -7.81 -6.83 -7.63
C TYR A 174 -8.69 -7.94 -7.03
N PRO A 175 -8.11 -9.10 -6.66
CA PRO A 175 -8.89 -10.20 -6.10
C PRO A 175 -9.71 -9.76 -4.89
N GLY A 176 -11.03 -9.90 -4.97
CA GLY A 176 -11.99 -9.43 -3.97
C GLY A 176 -12.46 -7.98 -4.12
N GLY A 177 -12.03 -7.28 -5.17
CA GLY A 177 -12.52 -5.95 -5.54
C GLY A 177 -12.13 -4.83 -4.55
N LYS A 178 -12.82 -3.69 -4.69
CA LYS A 178 -12.60 -2.48 -3.90
C LYS A 178 -12.83 -2.72 -2.41
N GLU A 179 -13.85 -3.50 -2.05
CA GLU A 179 -14.20 -3.87 -0.68
C GLU A 179 -13.06 -4.64 -0.02
N ARG A 180 -12.39 -5.53 -0.77
CA ARG A 180 -11.21 -6.22 -0.27
C ARG A 180 -10.04 -5.28 -0.07
N LEU A 181 -9.79 -4.36 -0.99
CA LEU A 181 -8.73 -3.37 -0.83
C LEU A 181 -8.95 -2.53 0.43
N ILE A 182 -10.18 -2.07 0.66
CA ILE A 182 -10.55 -1.31 1.87
C ILE A 182 -10.25 -2.14 3.13
N LEU A 183 -10.59 -3.44 3.12
CA LEU A 183 -10.24 -4.34 4.22
C LEU A 183 -8.72 -4.45 4.41
N ASP A 184 -7.95 -4.65 3.34
CA ASP A 184 -6.50 -4.77 3.41
C ASP A 184 -5.83 -3.46 3.90
N ILE A 185 -6.38 -2.28 3.56
CA ILE A 185 -5.95 -0.99 4.09
C ILE A 185 -6.17 -0.93 5.61
N ARG A 186 -7.35 -1.32 6.11
CA ARG A 186 -7.66 -1.32 7.55
C ARG A 186 -6.79 -2.32 8.31
N VAL A 187 -6.66 -3.53 7.80
CA VAL A 187 -5.75 -4.54 8.37
C VAL A 187 -4.31 -4.03 8.41
N SER A 188 -3.88 -3.30 7.37
CA SER A 188 -2.56 -2.67 7.35
C SER A 188 -2.41 -1.59 8.41
N LYS A 189 -3.46 -0.80 8.68
CA LYS A 189 -3.46 0.17 9.79
C LYS A 189 -3.39 -0.53 11.14
N ASP A 190 -4.27 -1.51 11.39
CA ASP A 190 -4.34 -2.23 12.67
C ASP A 190 -3.03 -2.96 12.98
N ALA A 191 -2.38 -3.50 11.94
CA ALA A 191 -1.08 -4.12 12.03
C ALA A 191 0.11 -3.13 12.06
N ASN A 192 -0.14 -1.82 12.09
CA ASN A 192 0.86 -0.76 12.07
C ASN A 192 1.90 -0.95 10.95
N LYS A 193 1.43 -1.25 9.73
CA LYS A 193 2.32 -1.42 8.57
C LYS A 193 3.05 -0.11 8.27
N PRO A 194 4.38 -0.17 8.05
CA PRO A 194 5.21 1.04 7.94
C PRO A 194 4.79 1.92 6.77
N GLU A 195 4.32 1.35 5.67
CA GLU A 195 3.89 2.09 4.49
C GLU A 195 2.68 3.00 4.74
N LEU A 196 1.67 2.52 5.49
CA LEU A 196 0.51 3.35 5.83
C LEU A 196 0.83 4.40 6.88
N LEU A 197 1.64 4.06 7.89
CA LEU A 197 2.11 5.05 8.86
C LEU A 197 2.92 6.13 8.16
N ALA A 198 3.79 5.76 7.22
CA ALA A 198 4.57 6.70 6.44
C ALA A 198 3.71 7.64 5.59
N LEU A 199 2.61 7.16 5.01
CA LEU A 199 1.65 8.03 4.31
C LEU A 199 0.96 9.02 5.25
N GLN A 200 0.53 8.57 6.42
CA GLN A 200 -0.10 9.44 7.42
C GLN A 200 0.88 10.54 7.86
N ASP A 201 2.09 10.13 8.28
CA ASP A 201 3.11 11.06 8.75
C ASP A 201 3.54 12.03 7.63
N ALA A 202 3.73 11.55 6.41
CA ALA A 202 4.09 12.41 5.28
C ALA A 202 3.00 13.45 4.98
N LEU A 203 1.71 13.08 5.06
CA LEU A 203 0.61 14.03 4.89
C LEU A 203 0.62 15.13 5.95
N GLU A 204 0.88 14.76 7.21
CA GLU A 204 1.04 15.72 8.31
C GLU A 204 2.22 16.68 8.05
N GLN A 205 3.37 16.16 7.62
CA GLN A 205 4.54 16.99 7.31
C GLN A 205 4.31 17.93 6.11
N LEU A 206 3.63 17.47 5.06
CA LEU A 206 3.29 18.34 3.91
C LEU A 206 2.39 19.51 4.33
N ASN A 207 1.40 19.26 5.19
CA ASN A 207 0.55 20.32 5.74
C ASN A 207 1.36 21.27 6.64
N HIS A 208 2.31 20.75 7.41
CA HIS A 208 3.20 21.57 8.24
C HIS A 208 4.09 22.48 7.40
N ILE A 209 4.66 21.97 6.29
CA ILE A 209 5.46 22.79 5.36
C ILE A 209 4.63 23.94 4.78
N GLU A 210 3.39 23.68 4.34
CA GLU A 210 2.49 24.75 3.87
C GLU A 210 2.19 25.76 4.98
N ALA A 211 1.95 25.29 6.22
CA ALA A 211 1.69 26.16 7.35
C ALA A 211 2.89 27.09 7.67
N ILE A 212 4.12 26.57 7.62
CA ILE A 212 5.34 27.36 7.81
C ILE A 212 5.43 28.46 6.75
N TYR A 213 5.29 28.12 5.48
CA TYR A 213 5.36 29.12 4.40
C TYR A 213 4.24 30.15 4.51
N ASN A 214 3.00 29.74 4.79
CA ASN A 214 1.88 30.66 4.97
C ASN A 214 2.06 31.59 6.18
N GLN A 215 2.69 31.11 7.25
CA GLN A 215 2.99 31.93 8.42
C GLN A 215 4.10 32.94 8.15
N GLN A 216 5.17 32.50 7.47
CA GLN A 216 6.36 33.31 7.23
C GLN A 216 6.20 34.29 6.06
N LEU A 217 5.38 33.94 5.07
CA LEU A 217 5.14 34.70 3.84
C LEU A 217 3.63 34.91 3.61
N PRO A 218 2.92 35.62 4.51
CA PRO A 218 1.45 35.71 4.49
C PRO A 218 0.87 36.45 3.28
N ASN A 219 1.69 37.23 2.57
CA ASN A 219 1.27 37.99 1.39
C ASN A 219 1.69 37.33 0.07
N GLU A 220 2.43 36.22 0.12
CA GLU A 220 2.91 35.52 -1.07
C GLU A 220 2.05 34.30 -1.39
N GLN A 221 1.96 33.96 -2.68
CA GLN A 221 1.26 32.76 -3.10
C GLN A 221 2.21 31.55 -3.05
N VAL A 222 1.98 30.66 -2.10
CA VAL A 222 2.77 29.43 -1.94
C VAL A 222 2.15 28.31 -2.79
N PRO A 223 2.95 27.53 -3.54
CA PRO A 223 2.49 26.34 -4.25
C PRO A 223 1.84 25.35 -3.29
N SER A 224 0.69 24.82 -3.68
CA SER A 224 -0.01 23.82 -2.87
C SER A 224 0.39 22.39 -3.26
N PHE A 225 0.53 21.54 -2.25
CA PHE A 225 0.81 20.11 -2.41
C PHE A 225 -0.45 19.26 -2.67
N GLU A 226 -1.58 19.84 -3.08
CA GLU A 226 -2.83 19.09 -3.31
C GLU A 226 -2.66 17.89 -4.25
N ASN A 227 -1.78 17.97 -5.25
CA ASN A 227 -1.53 16.89 -6.22
C ASN A 227 -0.95 15.62 -5.57
N ILE A 228 -0.32 15.75 -4.41
CA ILE A 228 0.19 14.63 -3.62
C ILE A 228 -0.65 14.38 -2.37
N LYS A 229 -1.17 15.43 -1.72
CA LYS A 229 -2.01 15.32 -0.53
C LYS A 229 -3.35 14.65 -0.81
N LYS A 230 -4.05 15.01 -1.90
CA LYS A 230 -5.39 14.43 -2.21
C LYS A 230 -5.34 12.92 -2.44
N PRO A 231 -4.40 12.37 -3.24
CA PRO A 231 -4.23 10.92 -3.35
C PRO A 231 -4.01 10.24 -1.99
N ILE A 232 -3.10 10.78 -1.18
CA ILE A 232 -2.78 10.20 0.15
C ILE A 232 -4.01 10.26 1.07
N ALA A 233 -4.68 11.41 1.15
CA ALA A 233 -5.89 11.61 1.94
C ALA A 233 -7.03 10.68 1.48
N THR A 234 -7.14 10.40 0.17
CA THR A 234 -8.13 9.46 -0.37
C THR A 234 -7.91 8.07 0.20
N ILE A 235 -6.67 7.55 0.18
CA ILE A 235 -6.34 6.24 0.76
C ILE A 235 -6.61 6.24 2.27
N LEU A 236 -6.14 7.26 2.98
CA LEU A 236 -6.27 7.36 4.44
C LEU A 236 -7.73 7.52 4.90
N SER A 237 -8.62 8.09 4.08
CA SER A 237 -10.04 8.19 4.41
C SER A 237 -10.73 6.82 4.61
N TYR A 238 -10.18 5.74 4.04
CA TYR A 238 -10.70 4.38 4.21
C TYR A 238 -10.17 3.66 5.45
N VAL A 239 -9.21 4.27 6.15
CA VAL A 239 -8.67 3.77 7.43
C VAL A 239 -9.70 3.94 8.54
N ASP A 240 -10.27 5.15 8.68
CA ASP A 240 -11.17 5.49 9.79
C ASP A 240 -12.65 5.35 9.44
N ASN A 241 -13.00 5.35 8.15
CA ASN A 241 -14.38 5.10 7.73
C ASN A 241 -14.71 3.62 7.90
N GLN A 242 -15.24 3.26 9.08
CA GLN A 242 -16.16 2.14 9.19
C GLN A 242 -17.27 2.35 8.14
N PRO A 243 -17.70 1.33 7.37
CA PRO A 243 -19.06 1.41 6.88
C PRO A 243 -19.90 1.45 8.15
N LYS A 244 -20.54 2.59 8.43
CA LYS A 244 -21.72 2.54 9.27
C LYS A 244 -22.61 1.52 8.58
N THR A 245 -22.69 0.31 9.12
CA THR A 245 -23.88 -0.50 8.96
C THR A 245 -24.99 0.40 9.44
N VAL A 246 -25.62 1.08 8.48
CA VAL A 246 -26.97 1.59 8.64
C VAL A 246 -27.77 0.31 8.82
N VAL A 247 -27.87 -0.12 10.07
CA VAL A 247 -29.05 -0.87 10.47
C VAL A 247 -30.15 0.13 10.21
N GLU A 248 -30.88 -0.06 9.10
CA GLU A 248 -32.17 0.58 8.93
C GLU A 248 -33.00 0.12 10.13
N GLU A 249 -32.98 0.92 11.21
CA GLU A 249 -34.01 0.89 12.21
C GLU A 249 -35.30 1.24 11.49
N THR A 250 -36.03 0.20 11.14
CA THR A 250 -37.43 0.30 10.74
C THR A 250 -38.14 0.97 11.91
N PRO A 251 -38.89 2.07 11.71
CA PRO A 251 -39.53 2.75 12.83
C PRO A 251 -40.63 1.85 13.41
N GLU A 252 -40.39 1.29 14.60
CA GLU A 252 -41.43 0.66 15.38
C GLU A 252 -42.39 1.72 15.92
N THR A 253 -43.65 1.62 15.48
CA THR A 253 -44.78 2.42 15.99
C THR A 253 -45.06 2.04 17.44
N PRO A 254 -45.24 2.98 18.38
CA PRO A 254 -45.47 2.64 19.78
C PRO A 254 -46.94 2.28 20.02
N LEU A 255 -47.17 1.12 20.65
CA LEU A 255 -48.40 0.84 21.38
C LEU A 255 -48.08 0.38 22.80
N THR A 256 -48.77 1.03 23.72
CA THR A 256 -48.66 1.04 25.20
C THR A 256 -48.82 -0.31 25.89
N SER A 257 -47.99 -0.52 26.94
CA SER A 257 -48.06 -1.50 28.05
C SER A 257 -49.37 -1.38 28.88
N PRO A 258 -49.68 -2.18 29.93
CA PRO A 258 -48.81 -3.12 30.70
C PRO A 258 -49.45 -4.43 31.25
N ASN A 259 -48.65 -5.46 31.59
CA ASN A 259 -48.75 -6.14 32.90
C ASN A 259 -47.66 -7.20 33.21
N GLN A 260 -47.18 -7.14 34.46
CA GLN A 260 -46.75 -8.20 35.39
C GLN A 260 -45.59 -9.19 35.07
N ALA A 261 -44.63 -9.20 36.00
CA ALA A 261 -43.55 -10.18 36.24
C ALA A 261 -44.09 -11.50 36.90
N PRO A 262 -43.30 -12.57 37.21
CA PRO A 262 -41.83 -12.66 37.22
C PRO A 262 -41.18 -14.00 36.74
N SER A 263 -39.84 -13.95 36.60
CA SER A 263 -38.83 -15.03 36.75
C SER A 263 -38.84 -16.28 35.85
N SER A 264 -37.75 -16.52 35.10
CA SER A 264 -36.73 -17.54 35.43
C SER A 264 -35.61 -17.72 34.37
N ILE A 265 -34.44 -18.08 34.89
CA ILE A 265 -33.24 -18.74 34.32
C ILE A 265 -32.27 -17.93 33.44
N LEU A 266 -31.14 -17.59 34.07
CA LEU A 266 -29.86 -17.21 33.47
C LEU A 266 -29.24 -18.39 32.70
N VAL A 267 -28.97 -18.18 31.41
CA VAL A 267 -27.88 -18.86 30.68
C VAL A 267 -27.10 -17.77 29.94
N PRO A 268 -25.77 -17.67 30.08
CA PRO A 268 -25.02 -16.68 29.32
C PRO A 268 -25.01 -17.10 27.83
N PRO A 269 -25.30 -16.20 26.88
CA PRO A 269 -24.98 -16.50 25.50
C PRO A 269 -23.46 -16.42 25.35
N THR A 270 -22.83 -17.57 25.14
CA THR A 270 -21.49 -17.65 24.55
C THR A 270 -21.57 -16.91 23.22
N SER A 271 -20.95 -15.74 23.14
CA SER A 271 -20.75 -15.02 21.89
C SER A 271 -19.95 -15.92 20.96
N ILE A 272 -20.62 -16.54 19.99
CA ILE A 272 -19.96 -17.15 18.84
C ILE A 272 -19.33 -15.97 18.09
N ASP A 273 -18.00 -15.87 18.13
CA ASP A 273 -17.24 -14.85 17.43
C ASP A 273 -17.60 -14.87 15.94
N SER A 274 -18.40 -13.89 15.52
CA SER A 274 -18.75 -13.65 14.12
C SER A 274 -17.55 -13.25 13.26
N ASN A 275 -16.36 -13.10 13.86
CA ASN A 275 -15.09 -12.83 13.20
C ASN A 275 -14.16 -14.07 13.10
N ALA A 276 -14.53 -15.22 13.68
CA ALA A 276 -13.68 -16.42 13.64
C ALA A 276 -13.44 -16.91 12.19
N TRP A 277 -14.42 -16.72 11.29
CA TRP A 277 -14.30 -17.12 9.89
C TRP A 277 -13.41 -16.17 9.06
N ARG A 278 -13.27 -14.91 9.46
CA ARG A 278 -12.44 -13.90 8.76
C ARG A 278 -10.95 -14.10 8.98
N ASN A 279 -10.60 -14.71 10.12
CA ASN A 279 -9.24 -15.03 10.52
C ASN A 279 -8.90 -16.52 10.34
N THR A 280 -9.77 -17.31 9.67
CA THR A 280 -9.49 -18.75 9.49
C THR A 280 -8.38 -18.93 8.46
N GLN A 281 -7.16 -19.07 8.96
CA GLN A 281 -6.02 -19.48 8.17
C GLN A 281 -6.18 -20.98 7.87
N LEU A 282 -6.44 -21.31 6.59
CA LEU A 282 -6.61 -22.69 6.13
C LEU A 282 -5.34 -23.49 6.44
N SER A 283 -5.38 -24.33 7.47
CA SER A 283 -4.20 -25.02 7.99
C SER A 283 -4.25 -26.53 7.71
N ASN A 284 -5.44 -27.05 7.41
CA ASN A 284 -5.65 -28.47 7.11
C ASN A 284 -6.76 -28.69 6.08
N ARG A 285 -6.85 -29.91 5.53
CA ARG A 285 -7.84 -30.29 4.51
C ARG A 285 -9.30 -30.12 4.97
N LYS A 286 -9.60 -30.35 6.25
CA LYS A 286 -10.97 -30.19 6.78
C LYS A 286 -11.41 -28.72 6.78
N ASP A 287 -10.48 -27.80 7.00
CA ASP A 287 -10.77 -26.36 6.89
C ASP A 287 -11.18 -25.99 5.46
N VAL A 288 -10.50 -26.57 4.47
CA VAL A 288 -10.81 -26.36 3.04
C VAL A 288 -12.19 -26.92 2.69
N GLU A 289 -12.51 -28.13 3.14
CA GLU A 289 -13.83 -28.73 2.95
C GLU A 289 -14.96 -27.87 3.53
N LEU A 290 -14.77 -27.33 4.74
CA LEU A 290 -15.73 -26.47 5.41
C LEU A 290 -15.96 -25.15 4.67
N VAL A 291 -14.90 -24.54 4.14
CA VAL A 291 -15.02 -23.29 3.37
C VAL A 291 -15.72 -23.54 2.03
N LEU A 292 -15.34 -24.61 1.30
CA LEU A 292 -16.02 -24.97 0.06
C LEU A 292 -17.50 -25.25 0.28
N GLU A 293 -17.87 -25.87 1.40
CA GLU A 293 -19.27 -26.11 1.76
C GLU A 293 -20.03 -24.80 1.99
N LYS A 294 -19.43 -23.84 2.69
CA LYS A 294 -20.04 -22.51 2.88
C LYS A 294 -20.22 -21.76 1.56
N VAL A 295 -19.26 -21.88 0.64
CA VAL A 295 -19.35 -21.27 -0.69
C VAL A 295 -20.48 -21.92 -1.50
N CYS A 296 -20.63 -23.25 -1.44
CA CYS A 296 -21.77 -23.96 -2.04
C CYS A 296 -23.10 -23.43 -1.51
N LEU A 297 -23.27 -23.36 -0.19
CA LEU A 297 -24.51 -22.91 0.44
C LEU A 297 -24.88 -21.47 0.05
N TYR A 298 -23.88 -20.58 -0.07
CA TYR A 298 -24.11 -19.22 -0.55
C TYR A 298 -24.69 -19.20 -1.97
N PHE A 299 -24.09 -19.92 -2.91
CA PHE A 299 -24.61 -19.95 -4.29
C PHE A 299 -25.98 -20.63 -4.37
N GLU A 300 -26.25 -21.64 -3.56
CA GLU A 300 -27.57 -22.29 -3.52
C GLU A 300 -28.66 -21.38 -2.96
N GLU A 301 -28.33 -20.49 -2.02
CA GLU A 301 -29.27 -19.56 -1.39
C GLU A 301 -29.48 -18.28 -2.21
N PHE A 302 -28.40 -17.69 -2.73
CA PHE A 302 -28.44 -16.37 -3.37
C PHE A 302 -28.43 -16.41 -4.90
N GLU A 303 -27.90 -17.47 -5.52
CA GLU A 303 -27.73 -17.58 -6.98
C GLU A 303 -28.00 -19.01 -7.51
N PRO A 304 -29.24 -19.55 -7.39
CA PRO A 304 -29.54 -20.96 -7.63
C PRO A 304 -29.28 -21.45 -9.07
N SER A 305 -29.18 -20.54 -10.04
CA SER A 305 -28.85 -20.85 -11.44
C SER A 305 -27.34 -20.87 -11.73
N HIS A 306 -26.51 -20.52 -10.76
CA HIS A 306 -25.06 -20.44 -10.93
C HIS A 306 -24.46 -21.86 -11.06
N PRO A 307 -23.52 -22.13 -11.99
CA PRO A 307 -22.98 -23.47 -12.19
C PRO A 307 -21.93 -23.89 -11.12
N ALA A 308 -21.43 -22.95 -10.31
CA ALA A 308 -20.36 -23.21 -9.35
C ALA A 308 -20.65 -24.32 -8.32
N PRO A 309 -21.85 -24.43 -7.70
CA PRO A 309 -22.15 -25.52 -6.75
C PRO A 309 -21.89 -26.91 -7.33
N LEU A 310 -22.17 -27.13 -8.62
CA LEU A 310 -21.92 -28.41 -9.28
C LEU A 310 -20.43 -28.75 -9.33
N PHE A 311 -19.59 -27.76 -9.66
CA PHE A 311 -18.15 -27.93 -9.72
C PHE A 311 -17.51 -28.03 -8.34
N ILE A 312 -17.98 -27.23 -7.38
CA ILE A 312 -17.45 -27.25 -6.01
C ILE A 312 -17.75 -28.59 -5.33
N ARG A 313 -18.98 -29.12 -5.46
CA ARG A 313 -19.32 -30.47 -4.97
C ARG A 313 -18.48 -31.55 -5.63
N ARG A 314 -18.19 -31.40 -6.92
CA ARG A 314 -17.29 -32.32 -7.63
C ARG A 314 -15.87 -32.25 -7.07
N ILE A 315 -15.34 -31.05 -6.82
CA ILE A 315 -14.02 -30.85 -6.20
C ILE A 315 -13.98 -31.44 -4.78
N GLN A 316 -15.01 -31.20 -3.96
CA GLN A 316 -15.11 -31.78 -2.61
C GLN A 316 -15.06 -33.32 -2.62
N ARG A 317 -15.72 -33.95 -3.60
CA ARG A 317 -15.66 -35.42 -3.78
C ARG A 317 -14.26 -35.89 -4.19
N LEU A 318 -13.64 -35.21 -5.16
CA LEU A 318 -12.32 -35.57 -5.68
C LEU A 318 -11.20 -35.39 -4.66
N MET A 319 -11.32 -34.44 -3.71
CA MET A 319 -10.32 -34.26 -2.66
C MET A 319 -10.09 -35.53 -1.84
N ASN A 320 -11.09 -36.40 -1.70
CA ASN A 320 -11.01 -37.62 -0.90
C ASN A 320 -10.75 -38.90 -1.71
N MET A 321 -10.50 -38.76 -3.00
CA MET A 321 -10.21 -39.87 -3.91
C MET A 321 -8.71 -40.00 -4.14
N ASP A 322 -8.23 -41.22 -4.37
CA ASP A 322 -6.85 -41.41 -4.82
C ASP A 322 -6.72 -41.05 -6.30
N PHE A 323 -5.49 -40.84 -6.77
CA PHE A 323 -5.24 -40.40 -8.15
C PHE A 323 -5.83 -41.35 -9.20
N TYR A 324 -5.90 -42.65 -8.90
CA TYR A 324 -6.48 -43.66 -9.79
C TYR A 324 -7.99 -43.49 -9.90
N ASP A 325 -8.66 -43.32 -8.77
CA ASP A 325 -10.10 -43.06 -8.67
C ASP A 325 -10.47 -41.73 -9.36
N ILE A 326 -9.62 -40.71 -9.28
CA ILE A 326 -9.79 -39.43 -9.99
C ILE A 326 -9.76 -39.64 -11.52
N ILE A 327 -8.80 -40.41 -12.03
CA ILE A 327 -8.73 -40.68 -13.48
C ILE A 327 -9.92 -41.52 -13.95
N LYS A 328 -10.34 -42.50 -13.15
CA LYS A 328 -11.55 -43.31 -13.41
C LYS A 328 -12.81 -42.46 -13.52
N ASP A 329 -12.94 -41.41 -12.70
CA ASP A 329 -14.07 -40.47 -12.73
C ASP A 329 -13.99 -39.44 -13.87
N MET A 330 -12.78 -39.03 -14.28
CA MET A 330 -12.55 -37.97 -15.27
C MET A 330 -12.53 -38.49 -16.72
N THR A 331 -11.85 -39.61 -16.95
CA THR A 331 -11.63 -40.19 -18.29
C THR A 331 -11.50 -41.70 -18.17
N PRO A 332 -12.64 -42.43 -18.10
CA PRO A 332 -12.63 -43.89 -17.96
C PRO A 332 -11.88 -44.60 -19.11
N ASN A 333 -11.81 -43.99 -20.29
CA ASN A 333 -11.11 -44.52 -21.46
C ASN A 333 -9.57 -44.42 -21.38
N SER A 334 -9.02 -43.76 -20.36
CA SER A 334 -7.56 -43.58 -20.19
C SER A 334 -6.94 -44.54 -19.17
N LEU A 335 -7.76 -45.41 -18.55
CA LEU A 335 -7.32 -46.35 -17.51
C LEU A 335 -6.34 -47.40 -18.05
N ASP A 336 -6.58 -47.91 -19.25
CA ASP A 336 -5.70 -48.90 -19.91
C ASP A 336 -4.27 -48.37 -20.11
N THR A 337 -4.12 -47.06 -20.38
CA THR A 337 -2.81 -46.40 -20.54
C THR A 337 -2.08 -46.24 -19.20
N LEU A 338 -2.82 -46.09 -18.10
CA LEU A 338 -2.28 -45.89 -16.75
C LEU A 338 -1.83 -47.20 -16.10
N ASP A 339 -2.57 -48.30 -16.31
CA ASP A 339 -2.19 -49.64 -15.84
C ASP A 339 -0.87 -50.10 -16.48
N ILE A 340 -0.60 -49.69 -17.72
CA ILE A 340 0.67 -49.92 -18.42
C ILE A 340 1.83 -49.11 -17.81
N LEU A 341 1.55 -47.91 -17.29
CA LEU A 341 2.58 -46.98 -16.81
C LEU A 341 2.94 -47.16 -15.32
N ILE A 342 1.98 -47.62 -14.50
CA ILE A 342 2.10 -47.74 -13.03
C ILE A 342 2.17 -49.21 -12.57
N GLY A 343 1.64 -50.15 -13.38
CA GLY A 343 1.50 -51.57 -13.04
C GLY A 343 0.18 -51.87 -12.30
N PRO A 344 -0.41 -53.07 -12.49
CA PRO A 344 -1.69 -53.44 -11.89
C PRO A 344 -1.58 -53.51 -10.35
N ARG A 345 -2.59 -53.01 -9.63
CA ARG A 345 -2.72 -53.23 -8.19
C ARG A 345 -3.21 -54.66 -7.95
N ASP A 346 -2.46 -55.44 -7.19
CA ASP A 346 -2.93 -56.72 -6.66
C ASP A 346 -4.15 -56.47 -5.75
N ASN A 347 -5.30 -57.00 -6.15
CA ASN A 347 -6.47 -57.11 -5.28
C ASN A 347 -6.11 -58.05 -4.12
N HIS A 348 -5.64 -57.50 -3.00
CA HIS A 348 -5.69 -58.18 -1.72
C HIS A 348 -7.13 -58.13 -1.19
N ASP A 349 -8.01 -58.93 -1.81
CA ASP A 349 -9.14 -59.52 -1.09
C ASP A 349 -8.58 -60.73 -0.34
N THR A 350 -8.51 -60.62 0.98
CA THR A 350 -8.18 -61.74 1.87
C THR A 350 -9.30 -62.79 1.80
N ALA A 351 -9.10 -63.79 0.94
CA ALA A 351 -9.72 -65.09 1.08
C ALA A 351 -8.76 -66.00 1.87
N ASP A 352 -8.79 -65.91 3.20
CA ASP A 352 -8.29 -66.99 4.06
C ASP A 352 -9.44 -67.98 4.27
N ASP A 353 -9.48 -68.97 3.39
CA ASP A 353 -10.15 -70.24 3.60
C ASP A 353 -9.10 -71.26 4.05
N ASN A 354 -9.13 -71.73 5.30
CA ASN A 354 -9.69 -73.06 5.52
C ASN A 354 -9.74 -73.49 6.98
N SER A 355 -10.85 -74.15 7.26
CA SER A 355 -11.08 -75.00 8.41
C SER A 355 -10.46 -76.38 8.15
N GLN A 356 -9.90 -76.95 9.22
CA GLN A 356 -9.89 -78.40 9.53
C GLN A 356 -9.15 -79.40 8.63
N GLU A 357 -8.38 -80.23 9.36
CA GLU A 357 -7.78 -81.55 9.08
C GLU A 357 -6.43 -81.63 8.35
#